data_AF-M4C2X0-F1
#
_entry.id   AF-M4C2X0-F1
#
_cell.length_a   1.000
_cell.length_b   1.000
_cell.length_c   1.000
_cell.angle_alpha   90.00
_cell.angle_beta   90.00
_cell.angle_gamma   90.00
#
_symmetry.space_group_name_H-M   'P 1'
#
loop_
_entity.id
_entity.type
_entity.pdbx_description
1 polymer ?
#
loop_
_entity_poly.entity_id
_entity_poly.type
_entity_poly.pdbx_seq_one_letter_code
_entity_poly.pdbx_strand_id
1 'polypeptide(L)'
;MVHVHELGFPEVPKSHVFRGSKDFTAQQVFDMLGLAATRNQRQQEVPGQVQQPQQQTSNAARFLLPVFECGFTLESILEDLQRDPWPVAADQRPQRCTGVAMSVCVGLLEATFRGQGARIMMFVGGPPTIGPGAIVSRDRKEDIRSHTDLQKDKAPLTKKALLHYNDLASRCVASSHVVDIFACSLDQSGVMEMADCVQKTGGVIVLADSFGQSVFRESFRRMFSKFSDEAADCDKEQLTMAFAASVEVLTSREFKVAGAIGPCAPLKRQGAAPKNVSEVQIGVGGTNAWSMGGIDPNTTLAIYFDISNQIPLAHGKARYIQLITRYQHASGRYRTRVTTICGPWTVDSNDTATLGRGFDQEAAAVMLARIAVHRSEQGEEQLDIMRWIDRSLIRLASRFADYRKDDPSSFRLSPEFAIFPQFMFHLRRSQFLTVFGYSPDESSYYRHCLLRESTTNSLVMIQPSLLSYSFNGPPVPALLDAASVRSDTILLLDSFFYVVVFHGDTIAAWRDQKFHEDPAHENFKNLLEAPQADAQLIMDSRFPVPRYVVCDQHKSQSRFLMAKLNPSVTHNSMDGQGEVIFTDDVSLKVFMEHLMNLAVKS
;
A
#
# COMPACT_ATOMS: atom_id res chain seq x y z
N MET A 1 27.80 -11.82 -1.74
CA MET A 1 28.40 -10.82 -2.66
C MET A 1 27.30 -10.22 -3.51
N VAL A 2 27.55 -9.16 -4.28
CA VAL A 2 26.57 -8.62 -5.24
C VAL A 2 27.12 -8.83 -6.65
N HIS A 3 26.36 -9.50 -7.51
CA HIS A 3 26.74 -9.79 -8.90
C HIS A 3 25.93 -8.89 -9.84
N VAL A 4 26.62 -8.20 -10.75
CA VAL A 4 26.01 -7.43 -11.84
C VAL A 4 26.32 -8.15 -13.14
N HIS A 5 25.32 -8.80 -13.73
CA HIS A 5 25.47 -9.62 -14.93
C HIS A 5 25.56 -8.75 -16.19
N GLU A 6 26.48 -9.08 -17.09
CA GLU A 6 26.53 -8.52 -18.45
C GLU A 6 25.63 -9.37 -19.36
N LEU A 7 24.64 -8.74 -19.98
CA LEU A 7 23.71 -9.37 -20.92
C LEU A 7 24.19 -9.25 -22.37
N GLY A 8 25.01 -8.23 -22.68
CA GLY A 8 25.45 -7.91 -24.04
C GLY A 8 26.58 -8.78 -24.58
N PHE A 9 27.03 -9.79 -23.83
CA PHE A 9 28.09 -10.71 -24.25
C PHE A 9 27.59 -12.17 -24.22
N PRO A 10 26.94 -12.65 -25.29
CA PRO A 10 26.24 -13.94 -25.31
C PRO A 10 27.19 -15.15 -25.33
N GLU A 11 28.44 -14.96 -25.74
CA GLU A 11 29.42 -16.05 -25.89
C GLU A 11 29.83 -16.67 -24.54
N VAL A 12 29.94 -15.85 -23.49
CA VAL A 12 30.33 -16.29 -22.15
C VAL A 12 29.61 -15.46 -21.09
N PRO A 13 28.90 -16.08 -20.13
CA PRO A 13 28.30 -15.37 -19.01
C PRO A 13 29.36 -14.61 -18.20
N LYS A 14 29.23 -13.28 -18.12
CA LYS A 14 30.12 -12.41 -17.34
C LYS A 14 29.33 -11.73 -16.23
N SER A 15 29.96 -11.59 -15.06
CA SER A 15 29.40 -10.80 -13.96
C SER A 15 30.48 -10.00 -13.24
N HIS A 16 30.16 -8.76 -12.87
CA HIS A 16 31.00 -7.92 -12.02
C HIS A 16 30.60 -8.12 -10.57
N VAL A 17 31.58 -8.32 -9.69
CA VAL A 17 31.34 -8.70 -8.30
C VAL A 17 31.69 -7.56 -7.34
N PHE A 18 30.69 -7.08 -6.61
CA PHE A 18 30.85 -6.07 -5.58
C PHE A 18 30.84 -6.71 -4.19
N ARG A 19 31.69 -6.19 -3.30
CA ARG A 19 31.78 -6.66 -1.92
C ARG A 19 30.54 -6.19 -1.13
N GLY A 20 29.73 -7.14 -0.67
CA GLY A 20 28.47 -6.88 0.04
C GLY A 20 28.60 -6.27 1.46
N SER A 21 29.81 -6.05 1.96
CA SER A 21 30.02 -5.45 3.29
C SER A 21 30.37 -3.96 3.25
N LYS A 22 30.41 -3.35 2.05
CA LYS A 22 30.80 -1.95 1.82
C LYS A 22 29.78 -1.31 0.88
N ASP A 23 29.48 -0.03 1.08
CA ASP A 23 28.66 0.73 0.15
C ASP A 23 29.45 1.25 -1.06
N PHE A 24 28.75 1.59 -2.13
CA PHE A 24 29.32 2.14 -3.37
C PHE A 24 28.53 3.36 -3.82
N THR A 25 29.23 4.46 -4.13
CA THR A 25 28.60 5.64 -4.72
C THR A 25 28.26 5.41 -6.19
N ALA A 26 27.34 6.20 -6.75
CA ALA A 26 27.01 6.14 -8.18
C ALA A 26 28.26 6.30 -9.07
N GLN A 27 29.17 7.20 -8.70
CA GLN A 27 30.45 7.39 -9.40
C GLN A 27 31.34 6.14 -9.33
N GLN A 28 31.45 5.51 -8.16
CA GLN A 28 32.22 4.28 -8.02
C GLN A 28 31.64 3.14 -8.86
N VAL A 29 30.31 3.00 -8.89
CA VAL A 29 29.64 2.01 -9.76
C VAL A 29 29.91 2.32 -11.23
N PHE A 30 29.81 3.59 -11.63
CA PHE A 30 30.11 4.05 -12.99
C PHE A 30 31.54 3.70 -13.42
N ASP A 31 32.53 3.99 -12.58
CA ASP A 31 33.94 3.73 -12.85
C ASP A 31 34.24 2.23 -12.88
N MET A 32 33.74 1.46 -11.89
CA MET A 32 34.00 0.02 -11.77
C MET A 32 33.35 -0.80 -12.88
N LEU A 33 32.15 -0.40 -13.32
CA LEU A 33 31.49 -1.05 -14.45
C LEU A 33 32.02 -0.55 -15.79
N GLY A 34 32.86 0.49 -15.83
CA GLY A 34 33.38 1.05 -17.08
C GLY A 34 32.29 1.64 -17.97
N LEU A 35 31.33 2.36 -17.38
CA LEU A 35 30.20 2.94 -18.09
C LEU A 35 30.57 4.19 -18.91
N ALA A 36 31.75 4.76 -18.67
CA ALA A 36 32.31 5.82 -19.50
C ALA A 36 32.36 5.38 -20.96
N ALA A 37 31.94 6.26 -21.87
CA ALA A 37 32.10 6.03 -23.30
C ALA A 37 33.59 5.85 -23.61
N THR A 38 33.94 4.76 -24.28
CA THR A 38 35.29 4.58 -24.83
C THR A 38 35.47 5.66 -25.89
N ARG A 39 36.14 6.75 -25.53
CA ARG A 39 36.63 7.73 -26.51
C ARG A 39 37.63 6.94 -27.35
N ASN A 40 37.23 6.47 -28.54
CA ASN A 40 38.14 5.81 -29.47
C ASN A 40 39.33 6.76 -29.72
N GLN A 41 40.41 6.57 -28.96
CA GLN A 41 41.69 7.17 -29.25
C GLN A 41 42.22 6.44 -30.48
N ARG A 42 41.98 7.04 -31.64
CA ARG A 42 42.87 7.16 -32.82
C ARG A 42 42.02 7.28 -34.09
N GLN A 43 41.55 8.49 -34.37
CA GLN A 43 41.63 8.99 -35.73
C GLN A 43 42.42 10.29 -35.66
N GLN A 44 43.56 10.30 -36.36
CA GLN A 44 44.29 11.51 -36.68
C GLN A 44 43.30 12.54 -37.21
N GLU A 45 43.27 13.72 -36.57
CA GLU A 45 42.54 14.88 -37.07
C GLU A 45 43.09 15.23 -38.46
N VAL A 46 42.32 14.94 -39.50
CA VAL A 46 42.51 15.54 -40.82
C VAL A 46 41.69 16.83 -40.82
N PRO A 47 42.29 18.02 -41.00
CA PRO A 47 41.54 19.27 -41.03
C PRO A 47 40.65 19.32 -42.27
N GLY A 48 39.32 19.40 -42.09
CA GLY A 48 38.41 19.76 -43.20
C GLY A 48 37.07 19.03 -43.32
N GLN A 49 36.69 18.10 -42.42
CA GLN A 49 35.38 17.44 -42.50
C GLN A 49 34.41 17.89 -41.40
N VAL A 50 33.17 18.16 -41.84
CA VAL A 50 32.03 18.57 -41.02
C VAL A 50 31.63 17.42 -40.10
N GLN A 51 31.68 17.64 -38.78
CA GLN A 51 31.22 16.69 -37.77
C GLN A 51 29.70 16.51 -37.86
N GLN A 52 29.24 15.29 -38.20
CA GLN A 52 27.90 14.86 -37.84
C GLN A 52 27.86 14.53 -36.34
N PRO A 53 26.74 14.78 -35.64
CA PRO A 53 26.61 14.41 -34.23
C PRO A 53 26.61 12.88 -34.09
N GLN A 54 27.78 12.33 -33.76
CA GLN A 54 27.96 10.92 -33.46
C GLN A 54 27.23 10.62 -32.14
N GLN A 55 26.19 9.80 -32.18
CA GLN A 55 25.54 9.26 -30.99
C GLN A 55 26.60 8.51 -30.16
N GLN A 56 26.96 9.07 -29.00
CA GLN A 56 27.77 8.36 -28.01
C GLN A 56 26.96 7.16 -27.51
N THR A 57 27.27 5.96 -28.00
CA THR A 57 26.75 4.73 -27.42
C THR A 57 27.38 4.53 -26.05
N SER A 58 26.60 4.77 -24.99
CA SER A 58 27.00 4.46 -23.63
C SER A 58 27.29 2.96 -23.50
N ASN A 59 28.36 2.60 -22.78
CA ASN A 59 28.70 1.21 -22.47
C ASN A 59 27.65 0.54 -21.54
N ALA A 60 26.59 1.27 -21.16
CA ALA A 60 25.40 0.78 -20.48
C ALA A 60 24.69 -0.36 -21.23
N ALA A 61 24.78 -0.39 -22.56
CA ALA A 61 24.21 -1.46 -23.39
C ALA A 61 24.83 -2.84 -23.14
N ARG A 62 25.83 -2.98 -22.26
CA ARG A 62 26.31 -4.27 -21.76
C ARG A 62 25.44 -4.86 -20.66
N PHE A 63 24.78 -4.01 -19.88
CA PHE A 63 24.02 -4.40 -18.69
C PHE A 63 22.51 -4.28 -18.91
N LEU A 64 22.08 -3.35 -19.77
CA LEU A 64 20.68 -3.02 -20.01
C LEU A 64 20.45 -3.03 -21.53
N LEU A 65 19.76 -4.06 -22.03
CA LEU A 65 19.47 -4.26 -23.46
C LEU A 65 17.95 -4.41 -23.69
N PRO A 66 17.48 -4.16 -24.92
CA PRO A 66 16.14 -4.56 -25.32
C PRO A 66 15.93 -6.07 -25.13
N VAL A 67 14.76 -6.45 -24.61
CA VAL A 67 14.43 -7.86 -24.29
C VAL A 67 14.56 -8.78 -25.51
N PHE A 68 14.22 -8.30 -26.72
CA PHE A 68 14.35 -9.10 -27.94
C PHE A 68 15.81 -9.38 -28.35
N GLU A 69 16.78 -8.60 -27.84
CA GLU A 69 18.21 -8.80 -28.12
C GLU A 69 18.87 -9.75 -27.13
N CYS A 70 18.43 -9.75 -25.86
CA CYS A 70 19.05 -10.50 -24.78
C CYS A 70 18.18 -11.63 -24.19
N GLY A 71 17.00 -11.89 -24.76
CA GLY A 71 15.99 -12.81 -24.18
C GLY A 71 16.56 -14.20 -23.86
N PHE A 72 17.26 -14.83 -24.81
CA PHE A 72 17.88 -16.13 -24.61
C PHE A 72 18.97 -16.10 -23.51
N THR A 73 19.85 -15.09 -23.54
CA THR A 73 20.91 -14.93 -22.52
C THR A 73 20.31 -14.74 -21.12
N LEU A 74 19.24 -13.94 -21.01
CA LEU A 74 18.56 -13.70 -19.74
C LEU A 74 17.89 -14.99 -19.22
N GLU A 75 17.19 -15.72 -20.07
CA GLU A 75 16.55 -16.99 -19.70
C GLU A 75 17.58 -18.02 -19.22
N SER A 76 18.68 -18.20 -19.96
CA SER A 76 19.78 -19.07 -19.56
C SER A 76 20.37 -18.67 -18.20
N ILE A 77 20.63 -17.37 -17.96
CA ILE A 77 21.12 -16.90 -16.66
C ILE A 77 20.13 -17.24 -15.54
N LEU A 78 18.83 -17.04 -15.76
CA LEU A 78 17.79 -17.30 -14.77
C LEU A 78 17.62 -18.80 -14.46
N GLU A 79 17.71 -19.67 -15.47
CA GLU A 79 17.66 -21.12 -15.31
C GLU A 79 18.90 -21.67 -14.57
N ASP A 80 20.06 -21.07 -14.82
CA ASP A 80 21.33 -21.47 -14.21
C ASP A 80 21.51 -20.94 -12.77
N LEU A 81 20.66 -20.02 -12.29
CA LEU A 81 20.77 -19.45 -10.94
C LEU A 81 20.71 -20.56 -9.87
N GLN A 82 21.78 -20.64 -9.08
CA GLN A 82 21.88 -21.54 -7.92
C GLN A 82 21.75 -20.77 -6.61
N ARG A 83 21.56 -21.52 -5.51
CA ARG A 83 21.68 -20.95 -4.16
C ARG A 83 23.09 -20.40 -3.95
N ASP A 84 23.20 -19.37 -3.11
CA ASP A 84 24.48 -18.81 -2.71
C ASP A 84 25.42 -19.93 -2.19
N PRO A 85 26.60 -20.15 -2.79
CA PRO A 85 27.44 -21.31 -2.48
C PRO A 85 28.11 -21.23 -1.10
N TRP A 86 28.07 -20.08 -0.41
CA TRP A 86 28.71 -19.95 0.90
C TRP A 86 28.00 -20.80 1.95
N PRO A 87 28.74 -21.66 2.69
CA PRO A 87 28.15 -22.49 3.72
C PRO A 87 27.61 -21.63 4.87
N VAL A 88 26.46 -22.04 5.41
CA VAL A 88 25.79 -21.38 6.53
C VAL A 88 25.74 -22.36 7.70
N ALA A 89 26.40 -22.01 8.80
CA ALA A 89 26.33 -22.80 10.03
C ALA A 89 24.90 -22.82 10.60
N ALA A 90 24.53 -23.87 11.32
CA ALA A 90 23.16 -24.09 11.78
C ALA A 90 22.64 -22.99 12.72
N ASP A 91 23.53 -22.40 13.51
CA ASP A 91 23.28 -21.28 14.44
C ASP A 91 23.33 -19.91 13.75
N GLN A 92 23.57 -19.87 12.44
CA GLN A 92 23.74 -18.63 11.68
C GLN A 92 22.65 -18.45 10.62
N ARG A 93 22.36 -17.19 10.30
CA ARG A 93 21.61 -16.78 9.12
C ARG A 93 22.58 -16.64 7.92
N PRO A 94 22.08 -16.78 6.68
CA PRO A 94 22.86 -16.49 5.48
C PRO A 94 23.37 -15.05 5.45
N GLN A 95 24.47 -14.81 4.73
CA GLN A 95 25.02 -13.47 4.54
C GLN A 95 24.27 -12.73 3.43
N ARG A 96 23.33 -11.86 3.80
CA ARG A 96 22.49 -11.15 2.83
C ARG A 96 22.82 -9.65 2.83
N CYS A 97 23.38 -9.18 1.72
CA CYS A 97 23.79 -7.79 1.53
C CYS A 97 22.78 -6.98 0.68
N THR A 98 21.49 -7.06 1.03
CA THR A 98 20.39 -6.45 0.25
C THR A 98 20.58 -4.95 0.04
N GLY A 99 20.98 -4.20 1.09
CA GLY A 99 21.17 -2.76 0.99
C GLY A 99 22.28 -2.36 0.01
N VAL A 100 23.34 -3.16 -0.09
CA VAL A 100 24.42 -2.94 -1.08
C VAL A 100 23.96 -3.33 -2.48
N ALA A 101 23.22 -4.43 -2.63
CA ALA A 101 22.67 -4.83 -3.92
C ALA A 101 21.77 -3.74 -4.51
N MET A 102 20.93 -3.15 -3.67
CA MET A 102 20.09 -2.03 -4.03
C MET A 102 20.92 -0.79 -4.37
N SER A 103 21.91 -0.42 -3.55
CA SER A 103 22.79 0.74 -3.80
C SER A 103 23.54 0.66 -5.14
N VAL A 104 24.05 -0.53 -5.49
CA VAL A 104 24.70 -0.79 -6.78
C VAL A 104 23.72 -0.67 -7.94
N CYS A 105 22.51 -1.23 -7.80
CA CYS A 105 21.45 -1.12 -8.82
C CYS A 105 21.02 0.33 -9.05
N VAL A 106 20.78 1.09 -7.97
CA VAL A 106 20.47 2.52 -8.03
C VAL A 106 21.62 3.28 -8.70
N GLY A 107 22.87 3.02 -8.32
CA GLY A 107 24.03 3.66 -8.94
C GLY A 107 24.16 3.38 -10.44
N LEU A 108 23.89 2.14 -10.88
CA LEU A 108 23.86 1.77 -12.29
C LEU A 108 22.78 2.53 -13.06
N LEU A 109 21.56 2.60 -12.53
CA LEU A 109 20.46 3.29 -13.19
C LEU A 109 20.62 4.82 -13.19
N GLU A 110 21.14 5.40 -12.10
CA GLU A 110 21.48 6.84 -12.02
C GLU A 110 22.52 7.24 -13.07
N ALA A 111 23.49 6.37 -13.32
CA ALA A 111 24.55 6.58 -14.30
C ALA A 111 24.07 6.46 -15.76
N THR A 112 22.94 5.81 -16.02
CA THR A 112 22.57 5.37 -17.37
C THR A 112 21.22 5.91 -17.85
N PHE A 113 20.19 5.92 -17.00
CA PHE A 113 18.81 6.26 -17.38
C PHE A 113 18.16 7.24 -16.40
N ARG A 114 18.89 8.26 -15.95
CA ARG A 114 18.35 9.30 -15.06
C ARG A 114 17.24 10.10 -15.72
N GLY A 115 16.10 10.26 -15.02
CA GLY A 115 14.94 11.02 -15.50
C GLY A 115 14.04 10.26 -16.47
N GLN A 116 14.34 8.99 -16.75
CA GLN A 116 13.48 8.07 -17.49
C GLN A 116 12.87 7.04 -16.54
N GLY A 117 11.70 6.52 -16.89
CA GLY A 117 11.05 5.48 -16.13
C GLY A 117 11.90 4.21 -16.08
N ALA A 118 12.28 3.78 -14.88
CA ALA A 118 12.92 2.49 -14.64
C ALA A 118 12.35 1.85 -13.37
N ARG A 119 12.41 0.51 -13.29
CA ARG A 119 11.80 -0.28 -12.21
C ARG A 119 12.81 -1.25 -11.62
N ILE A 120 13.09 -1.11 -10.33
CA ILE A 120 13.95 -1.99 -9.54
C ILE A 120 13.04 -2.98 -8.80
N MET A 121 13.03 -4.23 -9.25
CA MET A 121 12.24 -5.30 -8.61
C MET A 121 13.13 -6.10 -7.67
N MET A 122 12.93 -5.94 -6.35
CA MET A 122 13.69 -6.64 -5.33
C MET A 122 12.97 -7.92 -4.88
N PHE A 123 13.58 -9.07 -5.08
CA PHE A 123 13.08 -10.36 -4.59
C PHE A 123 13.90 -10.76 -3.35
N VAL A 124 13.29 -10.68 -2.16
CA VAL A 124 13.98 -10.91 -0.89
C VAL A 124 13.40 -12.13 -0.15
N GLY A 125 14.29 -13.06 0.21
CA GLY A 125 13.96 -14.31 0.91
C GLY A 125 14.40 -14.33 2.37
N GLY A 126 14.26 -13.20 3.09
CA GLY A 126 14.71 -13.01 4.47
C GLY A 126 15.50 -11.71 4.68
N PRO A 127 15.91 -11.41 5.92
CA PRO A 127 16.41 -10.09 6.28
C PRO A 127 17.86 -9.87 5.78
N PRO A 128 18.26 -8.62 5.50
CA PRO A 128 19.65 -8.24 5.27
C PRO A 128 20.47 -8.41 6.57
N THR A 129 21.60 -9.10 6.49
CA THR A 129 22.42 -9.48 7.66
C THR A 129 23.86 -8.97 7.62
N ILE A 130 24.27 -8.33 6.52
CA ILE A 130 25.62 -7.80 6.37
C ILE A 130 25.62 -6.51 5.53
N GLY A 131 26.54 -5.60 5.88
CA GLY A 131 26.75 -4.35 5.16
C GLY A 131 25.76 -3.25 5.52
N PRO A 132 25.86 -2.10 4.85
CA PRO A 132 24.86 -1.03 4.92
C PRO A 132 23.44 -1.57 4.67
N GLY A 133 22.49 -1.12 5.50
CA GLY A 133 21.12 -1.62 5.46
C GLY A 133 20.90 -3.00 6.12
N ALA A 134 21.87 -3.53 6.88
CA ALA A 134 21.67 -4.71 7.72
C ALA A 134 20.64 -4.45 8.83
N ILE A 135 19.79 -5.45 9.11
CA ILE A 135 18.62 -5.32 9.99
C ILE A 135 18.74 -6.21 11.22
N VAL A 136 19.35 -7.38 11.06
CA VAL A 136 19.63 -8.33 12.14
C VAL A 136 21.03 -8.90 11.92
N SER A 137 21.71 -9.32 12.97
CA SER A 137 22.96 -10.05 12.80
C SER A 137 22.73 -11.47 12.25
N ARG A 138 23.83 -12.14 11.97
CA ARG A 138 23.79 -13.53 11.53
C ARG A 138 23.45 -14.49 12.67
N ASP A 139 23.79 -14.16 13.92
CA ASP A 139 23.57 -15.09 15.03
C ASP A 139 22.06 -15.27 15.27
N ARG A 140 21.58 -16.52 15.17
CA ARG A 140 20.17 -16.84 15.40
C ARG A 140 19.73 -16.67 16.86
N LYS A 141 20.67 -16.50 17.80
CA LYS A 141 20.35 -16.10 19.18
C LYS A 141 19.82 -14.68 19.28
N GLU A 142 20.12 -13.84 18.29
CA GLU A 142 19.54 -12.51 18.20
C GLU A 142 18.25 -12.58 17.37
N ASP A 143 17.13 -12.25 18.00
CA ASP A 143 15.83 -12.18 17.35
C ASP A 143 15.75 -10.99 16.39
N ILE A 144 14.90 -11.11 15.37
CA ILE A 144 14.56 -9.98 14.51
C ILE A 144 13.64 -9.04 15.31
N ARG A 145 13.92 -7.73 15.27
CA ARG A 145 13.17 -6.70 16.00
C ARG A 145 11.64 -6.86 15.93
N SER A 146 10.99 -6.72 17.08
CA SER A 146 9.54 -6.60 17.26
C SER A 146 9.12 -5.14 17.49
N HIS A 147 7.81 -4.86 17.49
CA HIS A 147 7.30 -3.54 17.89
C HIS A 147 7.72 -3.14 19.30
N THR A 148 7.78 -4.10 20.22
CA THR A 148 8.23 -3.85 21.61
C THR A 148 9.72 -3.48 21.66
N ASP A 149 10.55 -4.11 20.82
CA ASP A 149 11.98 -3.76 20.76
C ASP A 149 12.18 -2.37 20.19
N LEU A 150 11.40 -1.97 19.18
CA LEU A 150 11.44 -0.63 18.62
C LEU A 150 11.03 0.43 19.65
N GLN A 151 9.94 0.20 20.39
CA GLN A 151 9.46 1.10 21.44
C GLN A 151 10.46 1.25 22.60
N LYS A 152 11.17 0.16 22.95
CA LYS A 152 12.16 0.15 24.03
C LYS A 152 13.58 0.49 23.57
N ASP A 153 13.75 0.92 22.32
CA ASP A 153 15.05 1.20 21.68
C ASP A 153 16.06 0.03 21.78
N LYS A 154 15.56 -1.21 21.68
CA LYS A 154 16.34 -2.46 21.72
C LYS A 154 16.67 -3.01 20.33
N ALA A 155 16.50 -2.22 19.28
CA ALA A 155 16.79 -2.60 17.89
C ALA A 155 17.96 -1.76 17.33
N PRO A 156 19.23 -2.12 17.64
CA PRO A 156 20.39 -1.27 17.41
C PRO A 156 20.72 -1.02 15.93
N LEU A 157 20.27 -1.90 15.02
CA LEU A 157 20.54 -1.80 13.59
C LEU A 157 19.50 -0.96 12.84
N THR A 158 18.27 -0.86 13.35
CA THR A 158 17.14 -0.24 12.64
C THR A 158 17.40 1.21 12.27
N LYS A 159 17.91 2.05 13.19
CA LYS A 159 18.20 3.47 12.90
C LYS A 159 19.19 3.65 11.75
N LYS A 160 20.25 2.83 11.70
CA LYS A 160 21.25 2.86 10.62
C LYS A 160 20.68 2.34 9.29
N ALA A 161 19.85 1.30 9.35
CA ALA A 161 19.19 0.76 8.17
C ALA A 161 18.19 1.76 7.55
N LEU A 162 17.37 2.41 8.37
CA LEU A 162 16.44 3.45 7.93
C LEU A 162 17.17 4.60 7.22
N LEU A 163 18.30 5.08 7.77
CA LEU A 163 19.10 6.11 7.11
C LEU A 163 19.61 5.68 5.73
N HIS A 164 20.08 4.43 5.62
CA HIS A 164 20.58 3.87 4.35
C HIS A 164 19.49 3.80 3.29
N TYR A 165 18.34 3.19 3.61
CA TYR A 165 17.25 3.05 2.65
C TYR A 165 16.55 4.39 2.34
N ASN A 166 16.53 5.35 3.27
CA ASN A 166 16.02 6.69 3.01
C ASN A 166 16.89 7.49 2.04
N ASP A 167 18.22 7.33 2.09
CA ASP A 167 19.13 7.89 1.09
C ASP A 167 18.85 7.29 -0.30
N LEU A 168 18.77 5.96 -0.39
CA LEU A 168 18.44 5.26 -1.63
C LEU A 168 17.07 5.67 -2.19
N ALA A 169 16.05 5.80 -1.34
CA ALA A 169 14.74 6.29 -1.73
C ALA A 169 14.81 7.68 -2.36
N SER A 170 15.57 8.59 -1.74
CA SER A 170 15.75 9.97 -2.21
C SER A 170 16.46 10.02 -3.58
N ARG A 171 17.47 9.16 -3.76
CA ARG A 171 18.18 8.96 -5.03
C ARG A 171 17.27 8.44 -6.14
N CYS A 172 16.45 7.43 -5.86
CA CYS A 172 15.45 6.91 -6.80
C CYS A 172 14.42 7.98 -7.21
N VAL A 173 13.89 8.73 -6.23
CA VAL A 173 12.95 9.85 -6.49
C VAL A 173 13.59 10.89 -7.42
N ALA A 174 14.82 11.29 -7.15
CA ALA A 174 15.55 12.27 -7.95
C ALA A 174 15.86 11.79 -9.38
N SER A 175 15.77 10.49 -9.62
CA SER A 175 16.06 9.85 -10.91
C SER A 175 14.81 9.31 -11.60
N SER A 176 13.63 9.44 -11.00
CA SER A 176 12.35 8.90 -11.49
C SER A 176 12.32 7.36 -11.60
N HIS A 177 13.04 6.68 -10.72
CA HIS A 177 13.10 5.22 -10.66
C HIS A 177 12.18 4.68 -9.57
N VAL A 178 11.56 3.54 -9.84
CA VAL A 178 10.59 2.86 -9.00
C VAL A 178 11.26 1.69 -8.29
N VAL A 179 10.90 1.45 -7.03
CA VAL A 179 11.38 0.29 -6.26
C VAL A 179 10.20 -0.56 -5.81
N ASP A 180 10.18 -1.83 -6.20
CA ASP A 180 9.22 -2.81 -5.70
C ASP A 180 9.92 -3.82 -4.79
N ILE A 181 9.21 -4.33 -3.78
CA ILE A 181 9.70 -5.34 -2.85
C ILE A 181 8.76 -6.55 -2.85
N PHE A 182 9.28 -7.68 -3.32
CA PHE A 182 8.67 -8.99 -3.22
C PHE A 182 9.36 -9.76 -2.09
N ALA A 183 8.78 -9.71 -0.90
CA ALA A 183 9.31 -10.35 0.31
C ALA A 183 8.61 -11.70 0.54
N CYS A 184 9.34 -12.78 0.32
CA CYS A 184 8.85 -14.15 0.48
C CYS A 184 9.68 -14.91 1.52
N SER A 185 9.22 -14.94 2.76
CA SER A 185 9.94 -15.52 3.89
C SER A 185 8.98 -15.90 5.01
N LEU A 186 9.27 -16.98 5.74
CA LEU A 186 8.50 -17.40 6.91
C LEU A 186 8.65 -16.46 8.11
N ASP A 187 9.68 -15.62 8.09
CA ASP A 187 9.99 -14.60 9.09
C ASP A 187 10.24 -13.25 8.39
N GLN A 188 10.36 -12.18 9.15
CA GLN A 188 10.51 -10.81 8.66
C GLN A 188 11.71 -10.64 7.71
N SER A 189 11.54 -9.83 6.66
CA SER A 189 12.53 -9.59 5.62
C SER A 189 13.12 -8.18 5.64
N GLY A 190 12.66 -7.32 6.54
CA GLY A 190 13.10 -5.93 6.61
C GLY A 190 12.25 -4.94 5.83
N VAL A 191 11.00 -5.31 5.53
CA VAL A 191 10.07 -4.47 4.78
C VAL A 191 9.89 -3.12 5.48
N MET A 192 9.85 -3.08 6.81
CA MET A 192 9.71 -1.82 7.56
C MET A 192 10.83 -0.82 7.23
N GLU A 193 12.10 -1.26 7.27
CA GLU A 193 13.24 -0.38 6.99
C GLU A 193 13.35 0.04 5.52
N MET A 194 12.81 -0.77 4.61
CA MET A 194 12.85 -0.52 3.16
C MET A 194 11.59 0.17 2.62
N ALA A 195 10.55 0.33 3.43
CA ALA A 195 9.23 0.79 3.00
C ALA A 195 9.26 2.14 2.28
N ASP A 196 10.10 3.07 2.76
CA ASP A 196 10.26 4.42 2.17
C ASP A 196 10.74 4.37 0.72
N CYS A 197 11.55 3.38 0.34
CA CYS A 197 11.99 3.19 -1.04
C CYS A 197 10.81 2.93 -1.97
N VAL A 198 9.82 2.19 -1.49
CA VAL A 198 8.64 1.82 -2.25
C VAL A 198 7.61 2.94 -2.22
N GLN A 199 7.27 3.42 -1.01
CA GLN A 199 6.24 4.44 -0.81
C GLN A 199 6.58 5.75 -1.55
N LYS A 200 7.83 6.23 -1.50
CA LYS A 200 8.22 7.49 -2.15
C LYS A 200 8.32 7.40 -3.67
N THR A 201 8.47 6.19 -4.21
CA THR A 201 8.69 5.95 -5.66
C THR A 201 7.48 5.33 -6.36
N GLY A 202 6.39 5.08 -5.65
CA GLY A 202 5.16 4.50 -6.20
C GLY A 202 5.28 3.04 -6.62
N GLY A 203 6.24 2.31 -6.04
CA GLY A 203 6.34 0.87 -6.25
C GLY A 203 5.35 0.08 -5.40
N VAL A 204 5.50 -1.24 -5.43
CA VAL A 204 4.61 -2.17 -4.72
C VAL A 204 5.35 -3.01 -3.67
N ILE A 205 4.66 -3.36 -2.60
CA ILE A 205 5.10 -4.37 -1.63
C ILE A 205 4.21 -5.60 -1.79
N VAL A 206 4.80 -6.78 -1.91
CA VAL A 206 4.12 -8.08 -1.83
C VAL A 206 4.79 -8.91 -0.77
N LEU A 207 4.02 -9.29 0.26
CA LEU A 207 4.47 -10.16 1.35
C LEU A 207 3.83 -11.56 1.20
N ALA A 208 4.64 -12.60 1.25
CA ALA A 208 4.19 -14.00 1.24
C ALA A 208 5.16 -14.89 2.04
N ASP A 209 4.78 -16.14 2.30
CA ASP A 209 5.66 -17.05 3.05
C ASP A 209 6.74 -17.66 2.14
N SER A 210 6.45 -17.77 0.84
CA SER A 210 7.32 -18.41 -0.17
C SER A 210 6.97 -17.93 -1.58
N PHE A 211 7.98 -17.86 -2.45
CA PHE A 211 7.81 -17.56 -3.88
C PHE A 211 6.99 -18.64 -4.63
N GLY A 212 6.74 -19.80 -4.03
CA GLY A 212 5.86 -20.83 -4.59
C GLY A 212 4.36 -20.55 -4.40
N GLN A 213 3.98 -19.68 -3.45
CA GLN A 213 2.57 -19.42 -3.12
C GLN A 213 1.85 -18.62 -4.22
N SER A 214 0.55 -18.89 -4.36
CA SER A 214 -0.32 -18.19 -5.32
C SER A 214 -0.34 -16.68 -5.10
N VAL A 215 -0.35 -16.24 -3.84
CA VAL A 215 -0.29 -14.81 -3.46
C VAL A 215 0.86 -14.09 -4.16
N PHE A 216 2.08 -14.63 -4.12
CA PHE A 216 3.21 -14.04 -4.84
C PHE A 216 3.08 -14.22 -6.35
N ARG A 217 2.88 -15.46 -6.83
CA ARG A 217 2.93 -15.77 -8.27
C ARG A 217 1.90 -14.99 -9.07
N GLU A 218 0.68 -14.89 -8.56
CA GLU A 218 -0.42 -14.18 -9.22
C GLU A 218 -0.28 -12.67 -9.07
N SER A 219 0.13 -12.15 -7.90
CA SER A 219 0.43 -10.72 -7.76
C SER A 219 1.53 -10.29 -8.72
N PHE A 220 2.63 -11.04 -8.79
CA PHE A 220 3.75 -10.72 -9.68
C PHE A 220 3.32 -10.72 -11.16
N ARG A 221 2.49 -11.69 -11.57
CA ARG A 221 1.90 -11.72 -12.92
C ARG A 221 1.06 -10.48 -13.20
N ARG A 222 0.15 -10.12 -12.28
CA ARG A 222 -0.78 -8.98 -12.44
C ARG A 222 -0.12 -7.62 -12.45
N MET A 223 1.07 -7.51 -11.87
CA MET A 223 1.85 -6.28 -12.02
C MET A 223 2.08 -5.93 -13.50
N PHE A 224 2.19 -6.93 -14.38
CA PHE A 224 2.36 -6.76 -15.83
C PHE A 224 1.05 -6.89 -16.61
N SER A 225 -0.10 -6.68 -15.96
CA SER A 225 -1.38 -6.64 -16.65
C SER A 225 -1.38 -5.58 -17.74
N LYS A 226 -2.04 -5.92 -18.84
CA LYS A 226 -2.30 -5.01 -19.96
C LYS A 226 -3.71 -4.44 -19.84
N PHE A 227 -3.95 -3.29 -20.46
CA PHE A 227 -5.31 -2.83 -20.66
C PHE A 227 -6.10 -3.84 -21.49
N SER A 228 -7.38 -3.98 -21.16
CA SER A 228 -8.28 -4.90 -21.85
C SER A 228 -8.60 -4.43 -23.27
N ASP A 229 -9.25 -5.29 -24.05
CA ASP A 229 -9.59 -5.00 -25.44
C ASP A 229 -10.64 -3.89 -25.58
N GLU A 230 -11.38 -3.60 -24.50
CA GLU A 230 -12.36 -2.52 -24.41
C GLU A 230 -11.74 -1.15 -24.06
N ALA A 231 -10.43 -1.11 -23.76
CA ALA A 231 -9.73 0.15 -23.51
C ALA A 231 -9.61 0.99 -24.79
N ALA A 232 -9.28 2.28 -24.64
CA ALA A 232 -9.03 3.14 -25.79
C ALA A 232 -7.91 2.58 -26.67
N ASP A 233 -7.98 2.79 -28.00
CA ASP A 233 -6.99 2.28 -28.96
C ASP A 233 -5.54 2.66 -28.61
N CYS A 234 -5.35 3.80 -27.94
CA CYS A 234 -4.02 4.27 -27.52
C CYS A 234 -3.44 3.52 -26.30
N ASP A 235 -4.27 2.74 -25.61
CA ASP A 235 -3.96 1.99 -24.38
C ASP A 235 -4.01 0.48 -24.59
N LYS A 236 -4.75 0.00 -25.61
CA LYS A 236 -4.89 -1.43 -25.92
C LYS A 236 -3.53 -2.14 -26.03
N GLU A 237 -3.44 -3.32 -25.43
CA GLU A 237 -2.24 -4.16 -25.33
C GLU A 237 -1.02 -3.54 -24.61
N GLN A 238 -1.12 -2.30 -24.12
CA GLN A 238 -0.09 -1.65 -23.33
C GLN A 238 -0.21 -2.06 -21.87
N LEU A 239 0.91 -2.07 -21.15
CA LEU A 239 0.92 -2.30 -19.71
C LEU A 239 0.13 -1.20 -19.00
N THR A 240 -0.60 -1.56 -17.93
CA THR A 240 -1.38 -0.59 -17.14
C THR A 240 -0.51 0.34 -16.30
N MET A 241 0.75 -0.05 -16.04
CA MET A 241 1.71 0.76 -15.32
C MET A 241 2.19 1.98 -16.14
N ALA A 242 2.51 3.05 -15.43
CA ALA A 242 3.15 4.24 -15.96
C ALA A 242 4.29 4.70 -15.04
N PHE A 243 5.19 5.51 -15.58
CA PHE A 243 6.44 5.88 -14.92
C PHE A 243 6.69 7.38 -14.95
N ALA A 244 7.74 7.81 -14.23
CA ALA A 244 8.16 9.21 -14.12
C ALA A 244 6.97 10.15 -13.84
N ALA A 245 6.03 9.68 -13.03
CA ALA A 245 4.78 10.35 -12.79
C ALA A 245 4.97 11.51 -11.80
N SER A 246 4.27 12.61 -12.07
CA SER A 246 4.17 13.76 -11.19
C SER A 246 2.76 14.33 -11.23
N VAL A 247 2.34 14.93 -10.12
CA VAL A 247 1.05 15.61 -10.02
C VAL A 247 1.25 17.03 -9.49
N GLU A 248 0.60 17.99 -10.14
CA GLU A 248 0.55 19.39 -9.76
C GLU A 248 -0.90 19.79 -9.45
N VAL A 249 -1.09 20.53 -8.35
CA VAL A 249 -2.40 20.97 -7.88
C VAL A 249 -2.48 22.49 -7.91
N LEU A 250 -3.46 22.99 -8.66
CA LEU A 250 -3.83 24.39 -8.73
C LEU A 250 -5.17 24.59 -8.03
N THR A 251 -5.30 25.67 -7.28
CA THR A 251 -6.51 26.02 -6.54
C THR A 251 -6.89 27.48 -6.79
N SER A 252 -8.16 27.81 -6.58
CA SER A 252 -8.56 29.21 -6.44
C SER A 252 -7.87 29.85 -5.24
N ARG A 253 -7.79 31.19 -5.20
CA ARG A 253 -6.97 31.93 -4.23
C ARG A 253 -7.47 31.81 -2.79
N GLU A 254 -8.71 31.36 -2.61
CA GLU A 254 -9.42 31.36 -1.33
C GLU A 254 -9.01 30.19 -0.43
N PHE A 255 -8.39 29.16 -1.00
CA PHE A 255 -7.90 27.99 -0.26
C PHE A 255 -6.59 27.50 -0.84
N LYS A 256 -5.80 26.89 0.03
CA LYS A 256 -4.41 26.50 -0.23
C LYS A 256 -4.26 25.00 -0.05
N VAL A 257 -3.20 24.46 -0.62
CA VAL A 257 -2.80 23.06 -0.52
C VAL A 257 -2.00 22.89 0.77
N ALA A 258 -2.50 22.09 1.71
CA ALA A 258 -1.83 21.78 2.97
C ALA A 258 -0.79 20.65 2.81
N GLY A 259 -1.08 19.70 1.94
CA GLY A 259 -0.14 18.63 1.60
C GLY A 259 -0.85 17.42 1.04
N ALA A 260 -0.12 16.31 0.91
CA ALA A 260 -0.66 15.05 0.42
C ALA A 260 -0.16 13.84 1.23
N ILE A 261 -0.99 12.80 1.30
CA ILE A 261 -0.66 11.50 1.90
C ILE A 261 -0.93 10.39 0.87
N GLY A 262 0.09 9.60 0.59
CA GLY A 262 0.05 8.48 -0.36
C GLY A 262 1.43 8.25 -0.97
N PRO A 263 1.52 7.45 -2.05
CA PRO A 263 2.79 7.08 -2.68
C PRO A 263 3.41 8.26 -3.44
N CYS A 264 4.04 9.18 -2.71
CA CYS A 264 4.54 10.41 -3.30
C CYS A 264 5.74 11.00 -2.52
N ALA A 265 6.52 11.81 -3.22
CA ALA A 265 7.64 12.57 -2.69
C ALA A 265 7.52 14.04 -3.12
N PRO A 266 7.98 15.00 -2.31
CA PRO A 266 7.80 16.42 -2.62
C PRO A 266 8.63 16.84 -3.83
N LEU A 267 8.02 17.51 -4.80
CA LEU A 267 8.74 18.21 -5.86
C LEU A 267 8.90 19.67 -5.47
N LYS A 268 10.13 20.08 -5.19
CA LYS A 268 10.47 21.48 -4.96
C LYS A 268 10.59 22.20 -6.30
N ARG A 269 9.86 23.31 -6.48
CA ARG A 269 10.04 24.17 -7.65
C ARG A 269 11.29 25.01 -7.50
N GLN A 270 11.96 25.27 -8.61
CA GLN A 270 12.97 26.31 -8.70
C GLN A 270 12.26 27.67 -8.78
N GLY A 271 12.60 28.61 -7.89
CA GLY A 271 12.01 29.95 -7.86
C GLY A 271 11.14 30.23 -6.62
N ALA A 272 10.28 31.24 -6.71
CA ALA A 272 9.41 31.66 -5.60
C ALA A 272 8.37 30.57 -5.26
N ALA A 273 8.07 30.42 -3.97
CA ALA A 273 7.07 29.47 -3.49
C ALA A 273 5.69 29.72 -4.15
N PRO A 274 4.94 28.67 -4.54
CA PRO A 274 3.62 28.85 -5.14
C PRO A 274 2.69 29.54 -4.13
N LYS A 275 1.91 30.52 -4.61
CA LYS A 275 0.99 31.29 -3.77
C LYS A 275 -0.15 30.46 -3.15
N ASN A 276 -0.35 29.24 -3.65
CA ASN A 276 -1.41 28.33 -3.23
C ASN A 276 -0.95 27.21 -2.29
N VAL A 277 0.20 27.35 -1.63
CA VAL A 277 0.68 26.42 -0.59
C VAL A 277 0.34 26.96 0.80
N SER A 278 -0.25 26.14 1.67
CA SER A 278 -0.58 26.51 3.04
C SER A 278 0.65 26.46 3.96
N GLU A 279 0.60 27.26 5.02
CA GLU A 279 1.53 27.17 6.15
C GLU A 279 1.22 25.96 7.03
N VAL A 280 -0.05 25.53 7.08
CA VAL A 280 -0.48 24.30 7.74
C VAL A 280 -0.11 23.12 6.86
N GLN A 281 0.76 22.24 7.37
CA GLN A 281 1.24 21.07 6.62
C GLN A 281 0.55 19.78 7.11
N ILE A 282 0.04 19.00 6.17
CA ILE A 282 -0.52 17.66 6.43
C ILE A 282 0.15 16.67 5.47
N GLY A 283 0.78 15.63 6.01
CA GLY A 283 1.54 14.68 5.19
C GLY A 283 2.77 15.33 4.57
N VAL A 284 3.00 15.03 3.28
CA VAL A 284 4.05 15.65 2.48
C VAL A 284 3.60 17.07 2.07
N GLY A 285 3.77 18.02 2.99
CA GLY A 285 3.40 19.43 2.83
C GLY A 285 4.50 20.31 2.23
N GLY A 286 4.27 21.63 2.28
CA GLY A 286 5.24 22.64 1.81
C GLY A 286 5.41 22.71 0.28
N THR A 287 4.54 22.04 -0.46
CA THR A 287 4.50 22.05 -1.94
C THR A 287 3.07 21.88 -2.45
N ASN A 288 2.87 22.20 -3.72
CA ASN A 288 1.65 21.88 -4.47
C ASN A 288 1.91 20.86 -5.59
N ALA A 289 3.09 20.25 -5.61
CA ALA A 289 3.51 19.30 -6.63
C ALA A 289 4.30 18.15 -6.02
N TRP A 290 4.03 16.93 -6.48
CA TRP A 290 4.67 15.71 -6.00
C TRP A 290 5.11 14.80 -7.13
N SER A 291 6.22 14.12 -6.92
CA SER A 291 6.66 12.98 -7.73
C SER A 291 5.97 11.75 -7.17
N MET A 292 5.50 10.88 -8.06
CA MET A 292 4.91 9.59 -7.70
C MET A 292 5.75 8.44 -8.24
N GLY A 293 6.71 8.70 -9.13
CA GLY A 293 7.52 7.66 -9.76
C GLY A 293 6.66 6.73 -10.61
N GLY A 294 6.37 5.54 -10.10
CA GLY A 294 5.48 4.55 -10.70
C GLY A 294 4.03 4.80 -10.31
N ILE A 295 3.11 4.66 -11.27
CA ILE A 295 1.67 4.67 -11.00
C ILE A 295 0.99 3.56 -11.78
N ASP A 296 -0.18 3.18 -11.30
CA ASP A 296 -1.14 2.30 -11.96
C ASP A 296 -2.56 2.91 -11.83
N PRO A 297 -3.59 2.34 -12.47
CA PRO A 297 -4.94 2.88 -12.39
C PRO A 297 -5.56 2.96 -10.99
N ASN A 298 -5.05 2.18 -10.02
CA ASN A 298 -5.54 2.16 -8.64
C ASN A 298 -4.81 3.15 -7.72
N THR A 299 -3.70 3.73 -8.20
CA THR A 299 -2.88 4.65 -7.41
C THR A 299 -3.67 5.89 -7.01
N THR A 300 -3.91 6.03 -5.71
CA THR A 300 -4.79 7.06 -5.12
C THR A 300 -4.04 7.92 -4.11
N LEU A 301 -4.01 9.23 -4.35
CA LEU A 301 -3.39 10.23 -3.48
C LEU A 301 -4.45 11.01 -2.68
N ALA A 302 -4.26 11.16 -1.37
CA ALA A 302 -5.09 12.01 -0.53
C ALA A 302 -4.49 13.42 -0.49
N ILE A 303 -5.23 14.43 -0.94
CA ILE A 303 -4.76 15.82 -1.00
C ILE A 303 -5.58 16.65 -0.01
N TYR A 304 -4.90 17.32 0.91
CA TYR A 304 -5.52 18.09 1.98
C TYR A 304 -5.46 19.58 1.65
N PHE A 305 -6.55 20.28 1.93
CA PHE A 305 -6.70 21.70 1.65
C PHE A 305 -6.98 22.48 2.93
N ASP A 306 -6.56 23.73 2.94
CA ASP A 306 -6.74 24.67 4.03
C ASP A 306 -7.46 25.92 3.51
N ILE A 307 -8.60 26.27 4.11
CA ILE A 307 -9.39 27.43 3.73
C ILE A 307 -8.80 28.65 4.41
N SER A 308 -7.88 29.33 3.72
CA SER A 308 -7.15 30.47 4.25
C SER A 308 -7.88 31.82 4.12
N ASN A 309 -9.02 31.87 3.42
CA ASN A 309 -9.71 33.12 3.17
C ASN A 309 -10.58 33.58 4.35
N GLN A 310 -10.26 34.75 4.90
CA GLN A 310 -11.03 35.41 5.95
C GLN A 310 -12.00 36.48 5.41
N ILE A 311 -11.94 36.77 4.10
CA ILE A 311 -12.76 37.81 3.46
C ILE A 311 -14.09 37.21 3.01
N PRO A 312 -15.25 37.87 3.29
CA PRO A 312 -16.55 37.42 2.78
C PRO A 312 -16.53 37.21 1.26
N LEU A 313 -17.03 36.06 0.82
CA LEU A 313 -17.04 35.68 -0.59
C LEU A 313 -18.20 36.36 -1.33
N ALA A 314 -17.95 36.85 -2.54
CA ALA A 314 -19.00 37.37 -3.41
C ALA A 314 -19.99 36.26 -3.78
N HIS A 315 -21.29 36.61 -3.84
CA HIS A 315 -22.34 35.69 -4.26
C HIS A 315 -22.05 35.13 -5.67
N GLY A 316 -22.24 33.82 -5.86
CA GLY A 316 -22.02 33.14 -7.14
C GLY A 316 -20.55 32.87 -7.50
N LYS A 317 -19.59 33.24 -6.63
CA LYS A 317 -18.19 32.84 -6.84
C LYS A 317 -18.06 31.33 -6.69
N ALA A 318 -17.38 30.68 -7.64
CA ALA A 318 -17.08 29.26 -7.59
C ALA A 318 -15.65 29.00 -7.08
N ARG A 319 -15.43 27.80 -6.54
CA ARG A 319 -14.09 27.26 -6.24
C ARG A 319 -13.67 26.30 -7.35
N TYR A 320 -12.39 26.34 -7.69
CA TYR A 320 -11.78 25.49 -8.70
C TYR A 320 -10.57 24.76 -8.12
N ILE A 321 -10.48 23.47 -8.43
CA ILE A 321 -9.29 22.63 -8.23
C ILE A 321 -8.90 22.09 -9.60
N GLN A 322 -7.64 22.19 -9.98
CA GLN A 322 -7.12 21.55 -11.17
C GLN A 322 -5.94 20.66 -10.82
N LEU A 323 -6.06 19.39 -11.18
CA LEU A 323 -5.05 18.35 -11.03
C LEU A 323 -4.39 18.15 -12.40
N ILE A 324 -3.07 18.32 -12.47
CA ILE A 324 -2.28 18.12 -13.69
C ILE A 324 -1.29 16.99 -13.42
N THR A 325 -1.60 15.80 -13.93
CA THR A 325 -0.73 14.63 -13.78
C THR A 325 0.05 14.40 -15.07
N ARG A 326 1.38 14.41 -14.99
CA ARG A 326 2.29 14.14 -16.11
C ARG A 326 2.99 12.81 -15.87
N TYR A 327 3.04 11.94 -16.87
CA TYR A 327 3.65 10.62 -16.73
C TYR A 327 4.14 10.09 -18.08
N GLN A 328 5.06 9.13 -18.03
CA GLN A 328 5.49 8.31 -19.15
C GLN A 328 4.58 7.08 -19.23
N HIS A 329 3.79 6.99 -20.30
CA HIS A 329 2.94 5.84 -20.58
C HIS A 329 3.79 4.63 -21.00
N ALA A 330 3.31 3.40 -20.79
CA ALA A 330 4.00 2.17 -21.18
C ALA A 330 4.43 2.13 -22.66
N SER A 331 3.70 2.82 -23.55
CA SER A 331 4.09 3.01 -24.96
C SER A 331 5.37 3.86 -25.19
N GLY A 332 5.96 4.42 -24.13
CA GLY A 332 7.09 5.36 -24.20
C GLY A 332 6.69 6.84 -24.37
N ARG A 333 5.44 7.14 -24.74
CA ARG A 333 4.95 8.52 -24.89
C ARG A 333 4.73 9.20 -23.53
N TYR A 334 5.08 10.47 -23.43
CA TYR A 334 4.70 11.31 -22.30
C TYR A 334 3.27 11.82 -22.47
N ARG A 335 2.48 11.73 -21.40
CA ARG A 335 1.07 12.13 -21.37
C ARG A 335 0.80 13.11 -20.24
N THR A 336 -0.23 13.93 -20.42
CA THR A 336 -0.74 14.83 -19.39
C THR A 336 -2.24 14.55 -19.20
N ARG A 337 -2.63 14.18 -17.99
CA ARG A 337 -4.03 14.06 -17.57
C ARG A 337 -4.39 15.29 -16.77
N VAL A 338 -5.44 16.01 -17.21
CA VAL A 338 -5.94 17.20 -16.53
C VAL A 338 -7.35 16.93 -16.02
N THR A 339 -7.57 17.13 -14.73
CA THR A 339 -8.90 17.03 -14.11
C THR A 339 -9.21 18.36 -13.43
N THR A 340 -10.28 19.03 -13.86
CA THR A 340 -10.73 20.29 -13.25
C THR A 340 -12.05 20.05 -12.55
N ILE A 341 -12.11 20.37 -11.26
CA ILE A 341 -13.30 20.27 -10.42
C ILE A 341 -13.74 21.69 -10.08
N CYS A 342 -15.04 21.94 -10.17
CA CYS A 342 -15.67 23.21 -9.83
C CYS A 342 -16.80 22.97 -8.83
N GLY A 343 -17.02 23.90 -7.89
CA GLY A 343 -18.14 23.82 -6.96
C GLY A 343 -18.51 25.17 -6.35
N PRO A 344 -19.71 25.27 -5.72
CA PRO A 344 -20.12 26.46 -5.01
C PRO A 344 -19.41 26.58 -3.65
N TRP A 345 -19.35 27.79 -3.10
CA TRP A 345 -19.01 28.02 -1.70
C TRP A 345 -20.26 28.02 -0.83
N THR A 346 -20.15 27.53 0.40
CA THR A 346 -21.12 27.81 1.45
C THR A 346 -20.77 29.16 2.06
N VAL A 347 -21.71 30.10 2.06
CA VAL A 347 -21.47 31.49 2.49
C VAL A 347 -21.47 31.63 4.02
N ASP A 348 -22.31 30.86 4.72
CA ASP A 348 -22.37 30.81 6.18
C ASP A 348 -21.75 29.50 6.71
N SER A 349 -20.68 29.62 7.49
CA SER A 349 -20.02 28.49 8.15
C SER A 349 -20.85 27.85 9.27
N ASN A 350 -21.90 28.53 9.75
CA ASN A 350 -22.82 28.01 10.77
C ASN A 350 -24.03 27.29 10.17
N ASP A 351 -24.22 27.34 8.85
CA ASP A 351 -25.25 26.55 8.16
C ASP A 351 -24.82 25.07 8.08
N THR A 352 -25.00 24.36 9.20
CA THR A 352 -24.69 22.94 9.34
C THR A 352 -25.54 22.07 8.42
N ALA A 353 -26.73 22.52 8.03
CA ALA A 353 -27.60 21.77 7.12
C ALA A 353 -27.03 21.72 5.71
N THR A 354 -26.61 22.87 5.14
CA THR A 354 -25.98 22.91 3.82
C THR A 354 -24.61 22.26 3.82
N LEU A 355 -23.80 22.48 4.87
CA LEU A 355 -22.50 21.83 5.01
C LEU A 355 -22.62 20.31 5.16
N GLY A 356 -23.60 19.85 5.95
CA GLY A 356 -23.84 18.43 6.21
C GLY A 356 -24.19 17.64 4.96
N ARG A 357 -24.98 18.21 4.04
CA ARG A 357 -25.31 17.59 2.75
C ARG A 357 -24.10 17.37 1.83
N GLY A 358 -23.02 18.13 2.03
CA GLY A 358 -21.78 18.00 1.28
C GLY A 358 -20.78 17.01 1.91
N PHE A 359 -21.12 16.39 3.04
CA PHE A 359 -20.25 15.47 3.74
C PHE A 359 -20.31 14.07 3.13
N ASP A 360 -19.17 13.59 2.66
CA ASP A 360 -18.98 12.21 2.22
C ASP A 360 -18.31 11.43 3.36
N GLN A 361 -19.10 10.67 4.11
CA GLN A 361 -18.61 9.87 5.24
C GLN A 361 -17.59 8.80 4.85
N GLU A 362 -17.70 8.24 3.66
CA GLU A 362 -16.81 7.20 3.16
C GLU A 362 -15.44 7.79 2.84
N ALA A 363 -15.40 8.86 2.04
CA ALA A 363 -14.16 9.57 1.75
C ALA A 363 -13.54 10.16 3.03
N ALA A 364 -14.34 10.73 3.92
CA ALA A 364 -13.86 11.29 5.18
C ALA A 364 -13.20 10.21 6.07
N ALA A 365 -13.77 9.00 6.13
CA ALA A 365 -13.21 7.91 6.91
C ALA A 365 -11.82 7.50 6.39
N VAL A 366 -11.68 7.37 5.07
CA VAL A 366 -10.40 7.04 4.42
C VAL A 366 -9.37 8.16 4.59
N MET A 367 -9.78 9.42 4.40
CA MET A 367 -8.90 10.58 4.57
C MET A 367 -8.38 10.70 6.01
N LEU A 368 -9.23 10.42 7.01
CA LEU A 368 -8.85 10.42 8.41
C LEU A 368 -7.98 9.22 8.79
N ALA A 369 -8.26 8.04 8.24
CA ALA A 369 -7.41 6.84 8.39
C ALA A 369 -5.99 7.08 7.87
N ARG A 370 -5.86 7.73 6.69
CA ARG A 370 -4.56 8.09 6.11
C ARG A 370 -3.77 9.06 7.00
N ILE A 371 -4.43 10.05 7.63
CA ILE A 371 -3.78 10.91 8.63
C ILE A 371 -3.33 10.07 9.84
N ALA A 372 -4.19 9.20 10.37
CA ALA A 372 -3.87 8.38 11.55
C ALA A 372 -2.66 7.48 11.30
N VAL A 373 -2.60 6.82 10.13
CA VAL A 373 -1.45 6.02 9.71
C VAL A 373 -0.20 6.87 9.57
N HIS A 374 -0.29 8.02 8.89
CA HIS A 374 0.85 8.90 8.72
C HIS A 374 1.42 9.36 10.07
N ARG A 375 0.56 9.75 11.02
CA ARG A 375 0.98 10.11 12.40
C ARG A 375 1.66 8.95 13.11
N SER A 376 1.16 7.72 12.92
CA SER A 376 1.80 6.52 13.48
C SER A 376 3.19 6.26 12.86
N GLU A 377 3.36 6.47 11.55
CA GLU A 377 4.67 6.34 10.89
C GLU A 377 5.65 7.44 11.31
N GLN A 378 5.17 8.63 11.70
CA GLN A 378 5.99 9.68 12.31
C GLN A 378 6.37 9.41 13.78
N GLY A 379 5.95 8.28 14.34
CA GLY A 379 6.30 7.87 15.70
C GLY A 379 5.42 8.45 16.80
N GLU A 380 4.23 8.98 16.47
CA GLU A 380 3.26 9.35 17.50
C GLU A 380 2.71 8.12 18.23
N GLU A 381 2.47 8.26 19.54
CA GLU A 381 1.98 7.16 20.36
C GLU A 381 0.56 6.74 19.96
N GLN A 382 0.34 5.42 19.94
CA GLN A 382 -0.95 4.83 19.55
C GLN A 382 -2.12 5.42 20.34
N LEU A 383 -1.97 5.56 21.66
CA LEU A 383 -3.04 6.08 22.53
C LEU A 383 -3.44 7.53 22.20
N ASP A 384 -2.48 8.36 21.80
CA ASP A 384 -2.74 9.75 21.44
C ASP A 384 -3.42 9.86 20.08
N ILE A 385 -3.05 8.99 19.12
CA ILE A 385 -3.76 8.86 17.85
C ILE A 385 -5.22 8.44 18.10
N MET A 386 -5.47 7.42 18.95
CA MET A 386 -6.83 6.98 19.29
C MET A 386 -7.64 8.11 19.91
N ARG A 387 -7.08 8.81 20.90
CA ARG A 387 -7.74 9.98 21.53
C ARG A 387 -8.04 11.07 20.53
N TRP A 388 -7.18 11.30 19.56
CA TRP A 388 -7.41 12.28 18.50
C TRP A 388 -8.57 11.87 17.58
N ILE A 389 -8.67 10.58 17.22
CA ILE A 389 -9.82 10.05 16.46
C ILE A 389 -11.11 10.25 17.27
N ASP A 390 -11.12 9.81 18.53
CA ASP A 390 -12.30 9.90 19.41
C ASP A 390 -12.76 11.35 19.59
N ARG A 391 -11.83 12.28 19.88
CA ARG A 391 -12.14 13.72 19.99
C ARG A 391 -12.62 14.33 18.68
N SER A 392 -12.14 13.85 17.54
CA SER A 392 -12.58 14.34 16.23
C SER A 392 -13.99 13.85 15.92
N LEU A 393 -14.30 12.60 16.25
CA LEU A 393 -15.64 12.04 16.13
C LEU A 393 -16.65 12.72 17.05
N ILE A 394 -16.30 12.96 18.33
CA ILE A 394 -17.18 13.67 19.27
C ILE A 394 -17.48 15.08 18.76
N ARG A 395 -16.47 15.84 18.32
CA ARG A 395 -16.67 17.19 17.76
C ARG A 395 -17.55 17.19 16.52
N LEU A 396 -17.42 16.18 15.65
CA LEU A 396 -18.28 16.03 14.49
C LEU A 396 -19.73 15.78 14.92
N ALA A 397 -19.94 14.80 15.82
CA ALA A 397 -21.25 14.44 16.33
C ALA A 397 -21.93 15.62 17.05
N SER A 398 -21.23 16.33 17.93
CA SER A 398 -21.79 17.50 18.62
C SER A 398 -22.17 18.65 17.69
N ARG A 399 -21.52 18.77 16.52
CA ARG A 399 -21.80 19.85 15.56
C ARG A 399 -22.92 19.51 14.58
N PHE A 400 -23.04 18.25 14.16
CA PHE A 400 -23.91 17.84 13.04
C PHE A 400 -25.05 16.90 13.44
N ALA A 401 -25.08 16.38 14.66
CA ALA A 401 -26.21 15.58 15.15
C ALA A 401 -27.35 16.45 15.68
N ASP A 402 -28.57 15.93 15.58
CA ASP A 402 -29.73 16.48 16.27
C ASP A 402 -29.85 15.84 17.66
N TYR A 403 -29.91 16.65 18.71
CA TYR A 403 -30.12 16.18 20.07
C TYR A 403 -30.67 17.28 20.99
N ARG A 404 -31.27 16.86 22.09
CA ARG A 404 -31.55 17.68 23.26
C ARG A 404 -30.37 17.59 24.20
N LYS A 405 -29.95 18.74 24.73
CA LYS A 405 -28.83 18.82 25.67
C LYS A 405 -29.07 17.90 26.86
N ASP A 406 -28.03 17.17 27.25
CA ASP A 406 -28.04 16.23 28.38
C ASP A 406 -29.03 15.03 28.25
N ASP A 407 -29.59 14.79 27.06
CA ASP A 407 -30.49 13.65 26.76
C ASP A 407 -29.93 12.77 25.63
N PRO A 408 -29.15 11.71 25.96
CA PRO A 408 -28.56 10.80 24.97
C PRO A 408 -29.60 10.07 24.10
N SER A 409 -30.82 9.86 24.60
CA SER A 409 -31.86 9.11 23.87
C SER A 409 -32.38 9.87 22.64
N SER A 410 -32.23 11.20 22.66
CA SER A 410 -32.63 12.11 21.59
C SER A 410 -31.63 12.18 20.43
N PHE A 411 -30.42 11.65 20.60
CA PHE A 411 -29.33 11.77 19.62
C PHE A 411 -29.67 11.10 18.29
N ARG A 412 -29.61 11.84 17.19
CA ARG A 412 -29.81 11.34 15.83
C ARG A 412 -28.77 11.93 14.87
N LEU A 413 -28.19 11.07 14.04
CA LEU A 413 -27.35 11.49 12.91
C LEU A 413 -28.15 11.40 11.62
N SER A 414 -27.93 12.35 10.71
CA SER A 414 -28.49 12.27 9.37
C SER A 414 -27.81 11.15 8.56
N PRO A 415 -28.43 10.66 7.47
CA PRO A 415 -27.88 9.57 6.66
C PRO A 415 -26.44 9.80 6.17
N GLU A 416 -26.08 11.06 5.91
CA GLU A 416 -24.75 11.47 5.48
C GLU A 416 -23.66 11.19 6.52
N PHE A 417 -24.02 11.07 7.81
CA PHE A 417 -23.09 10.84 8.91
C PHE A 417 -23.29 9.50 9.64
N ALA A 418 -24.40 8.80 9.38
CA ALA A 418 -24.87 7.69 10.21
C ALA A 418 -23.87 6.52 10.34
N ILE A 419 -23.05 6.27 9.31
CA ILE A 419 -22.09 5.15 9.27
C ILE A 419 -20.69 5.61 9.71
N PHE A 420 -20.39 6.91 9.67
CA PHE A 420 -19.07 7.43 10.05
C PHE A 420 -18.58 6.97 11.44
N PRO A 421 -19.40 6.96 12.51
CA PRO A 421 -18.98 6.40 13.80
C PRO A 421 -18.57 4.92 13.73
N GLN A 422 -19.25 4.12 12.90
CA GLN A 422 -18.92 2.71 12.71
C GLN A 422 -17.55 2.54 12.03
N PHE A 423 -17.23 3.35 11.03
CA PHE A 423 -15.89 3.34 10.44
C PHE A 423 -14.82 3.69 11.47
N MET A 424 -15.05 4.67 12.33
CA MET A 424 -14.09 5.04 13.39
C MET A 424 -13.90 3.92 14.41
N PHE A 425 -14.99 3.19 14.74
CA PHE A 425 -14.93 2.02 15.60
C PHE A 425 -14.07 0.88 15.02
N HIS A 426 -14.20 0.60 13.72
CA HIS A 426 -13.37 -0.43 13.09
C HIS A 426 -11.93 0.04 12.86
N LEU A 427 -11.72 1.31 12.46
CA LEU A 427 -10.40 1.90 12.25
C LEU A 427 -9.53 1.80 13.51
N ARG A 428 -10.05 2.17 14.69
CA ARG A 428 -9.31 2.13 15.96
C ARG A 428 -8.89 0.70 16.37
N ARG A 429 -9.60 -0.32 15.91
CA ARG A 429 -9.29 -1.74 16.21
C ARG A 429 -8.53 -2.42 15.08
N SER A 430 -8.37 -1.76 13.94
CA SER A 430 -7.69 -2.30 12.77
C SER A 430 -6.19 -2.48 13.01
N GLN A 431 -5.60 -3.36 12.21
CA GLN A 431 -4.16 -3.63 12.16
C GLN A 431 -3.31 -2.42 11.71
N PHE A 432 -3.94 -1.34 11.25
CA PHE A 432 -3.23 -0.12 10.89
C PHE A 432 -2.74 0.65 12.11
N LEU A 433 -3.51 0.60 13.20
CA LEU A 433 -3.25 1.34 14.45
C LEU A 433 -2.95 0.42 15.63
N THR A 434 -3.59 -0.75 15.70
CA THR A 434 -3.36 -1.74 16.76
C THR A 434 -2.43 -2.83 16.25
N VAL A 435 -1.16 -2.73 16.62
CA VAL A 435 -0.06 -3.56 16.09
C VAL A 435 0.18 -4.86 16.88
N PHE A 436 -0.57 -5.10 17.96
CA PHE A 436 -0.47 -6.36 18.70
C PHE A 436 -0.84 -7.54 17.81
N GLY A 437 -0.02 -8.60 17.84
CA GLY A 437 -0.19 -9.77 16.98
C GLY A 437 0.33 -9.61 15.55
N TYR A 438 0.91 -8.45 15.21
CA TYR A 438 1.54 -8.20 13.91
C TYR A 438 3.02 -7.88 14.09
N SER A 439 3.82 -8.29 13.12
CA SER A 439 5.22 -7.88 13.04
C SER A 439 5.36 -6.45 12.49
N PRO A 440 6.50 -5.78 12.72
CA PRO A 440 6.81 -4.51 12.05
C PRO A 440 6.69 -4.56 10.52
N ASP A 441 7.13 -5.64 9.88
CA ASP A 441 7.03 -5.80 8.43
C ASP A 441 5.58 -5.89 7.93
N GLU A 442 4.75 -6.67 8.61
CA GLU A 442 3.32 -6.78 8.29
C GLU A 442 2.61 -5.44 8.46
N SER A 443 2.94 -4.72 9.53
CA SER A 443 2.36 -3.40 9.81
C SER A 443 2.69 -2.40 8.70
N SER A 444 3.95 -2.37 8.25
CA SER A 444 4.37 -1.54 7.11
C SER A 444 3.71 -1.97 5.79
N TYR A 445 3.53 -3.26 5.55
CA TYR A 445 2.81 -3.77 4.37
C TYR A 445 1.35 -3.31 4.35
N TYR A 446 0.62 -3.51 5.45
CA TYR A 446 -0.79 -3.12 5.53
C TYR A 446 -0.96 -1.61 5.36
N ARG A 447 -0.13 -0.80 6.03
CA ARG A 447 -0.14 0.65 5.90
C ARG A 447 0.14 1.09 4.47
N HIS A 448 1.16 0.50 3.82
CA HIS A 448 1.45 0.79 2.41
C HIS A 448 0.24 0.57 1.49
N CYS A 449 -0.49 -0.54 1.64
CA CYS A 449 -1.71 -0.80 0.87
C CYS A 449 -2.78 0.26 1.12
N LEU A 450 -3.08 0.60 2.37
CA LEU A 450 -4.08 1.63 2.71
C LEU A 450 -3.72 3.02 2.14
N LEU A 451 -2.44 3.37 2.13
CA LEU A 451 -1.96 4.68 1.66
C LEU A 451 -2.02 4.85 0.13
N ARG A 452 -2.11 3.75 -0.65
CA ARG A 452 -2.15 3.81 -2.12
C ARG A 452 -3.50 3.48 -2.74
N GLU A 453 -4.39 2.80 -2.03
CA GLU A 453 -5.63 2.25 -2.58
C GLU A 453 -6.80 3.24 -2.63
N SER A 454 -7.79 2.94 -3.48
CA SER A 454 -8.99 3.75 -3.66
C SER A 454 -9.86 3.84 -2.39
N THR A 455 -10.85 4.73 -2.39
CA THR A 455 -11.83 4.83 -1.29
C THR A 455 -12.50 3.48 -1.04
N THR A 456 -13.01 2.83 -2.08
CA THR A 456 -13.70 1.53 -1.99
C THR A 456 -12.82 0.45 -1.34
N ASN A 457 -11.59 0.28 -1.83
CA ASN A 457 -10.67 -0.73 -1.27
C ASN A 457 -10.23 -0.38 0.16
N SER A 458 -10.04 0.91 0.45
CA SER A 458 -9.69 1.40 1.78
C SER A 458 -10.82 1.19 2.80
N LEU A 459 -12.09 1.30 2.38
CA LEU A 459 -13.22 1.00 3.25
C LEU A 459 -13.28 -0.48 3.61
N VAL A 460 -13.10 -1.38 2.63
CA VAL A 460 -13.05 -2.84 2.89
C VAL A 460 -11.89 -3.20 3.83
N MET A 461 -10.78 -2.48 3.74
CA MET A 461 -9.66 -2.61 4.68
C MET A 461 -10.00 -2.16 6.11
N ILE A 462 -10.74 -1.06 6.26
CA ILE A 462 -11.13 -0.50 7.56
C ILE A 462 -12.25 -1.33 8.19
N GLN A 463 -13.31 -1.57 7.43
CA GLN A 463 -14.49 -2.36 7.81
C GLN A 463 -14.70 -3.46 6.76
N PRO A 464 -14.22 -4.68 7.03
CA PRO A 464 -14.43 -5.84 6.16
C PRO A 464 -15.91 -6.06 5.82
N SER A 465 -16.16 -6.52 4.59
CA SER A 465 -17.49 -6.91 4.13
C SER A 465 -17.78 -8.37 4.46
N LEU A 466 -19.02 -8.67 4.86
CA LEU A 466 -19.46 -10.01 5.20
C LEU A 466 -20.76 -10.33 4.44
N LEU A 467 -20.75 -11.40 3.66
CA LEU A 467 -21.95 -11.93 2.99
C LEU A 467 -22.37 -13.25 3.64
N SER A 468 -23.67 -13.46 3.80
CA SER A 468 -24.25 -14.70 4.31
C SER A 468 -25.01 -15.43 3.22
N TYR A 469 -24.71 -16.72 3.09
CA TYR A 469 -25.33 -17.65 2.14
C TYR A 469 -26.13 -18.66 2.96
N SER A 470 -27.37 -18.90 2.55
CA SER A 470 -28.27 -19.86 3.20
C SER A 470 -29.27 -20.41 2.18
N PHE A 471 -30.05 -21.42 2.58
CA PHE A 471 -31.14 -21.92 1.74
C PHE A 471 -32.33 -20.94 1.60
N ASN A 472 -32.38 -19.86 2.39
CA ASN A 472 -33.53 -18.97 2.49
C ASN A 472 -33.54 -17.86 1.42
N GLY A 473 -32.61 -17.87 0.46
CA GLY A 473 -32.56 -16.88 -0.60
C GLY A 473 -31.16 -16.62 -1.15
N PRO A 474 -31.01 -15.59 -1.99
CA PRO A 474 -29.71 -15.17 -2.52
C PRO A 474 -28.78 -14.67 -1.39
N PRO A 475 -27.47 -14.51 -1.67
CA PRO A 475 -26.52 -13.97 -0.69
C PRO A 475 -26.94 -12.59 -0.20
N VAL A 476 -26.88 -12.36 1.10
CA VAL A 476 -27.25 -11.09 1.73
C VAL A 476 -26.10 -10.51 2.56
N PRO A 477 -25.91 -9.17 2.58
CA PRO A 477 -24.99 -8.53 3.51
C PRO A 477 -25.34 -8.86 4.97
N ALA A 478 -24.34 -9.31 5.72
CA ALA A 478 -24.43 -9.58 7.14
C ALA A 478 -23.66 -8.52 7.93
N LEU A 479 -24.09 -8.27 9.17
CA LEU A 479 -23.33 -7.41 10.07
C LEU A 479 -21.98 -8.08 10.39
N LEU A 480 -20.91 -7.29 10.45
CA LEU A 480 -19.59 -7.75 10.88
C LEU A 480 -19.56 -7.95 12.40
N ASP A 481 -20.32 -8.94 12.87
CA ASP A 481 -20.71 -9.13 14.26
C ASP A 481 -20.77 -10.62 14.60
N ALA A 482 -20.44 -10.95 15.85
CA ALA A 482 -20.51 -12.30 16.40
C ALA A 482 -21.88 -12.99 16.20
N ALA A 483 -22.97 -12.22 16.26
CA ALA A 483 -24.33 -12.71 16.07
C ALA A 483 -24.63 -13.19 14.64
N SER A 484 -23.82 -12.77 13.66
CA SER A 484 -23.96 -13.22 12.26
C SER A 484 -23.40 -14.62 12.04
N VAL A 485 -22.62 -15.16 12.98
CA VAL A 485 -22.07 -16.51 12.90
C VAL A 485 -23.14 -17.50 13.32
N ARG A 486 -23.64 -18.27 12.35
CA ARG A 486 -24.66 -19.29 12.54
C ARG A 486 -24.17 -20.63 12.03
N SER A 487 -24.68 -21.72 12.62
CA SER A 487 -24.30 -23.08 12.23
C SER A 487 -24.88 -23.50 10.88
N ASP A 488 -25.97 -22.87 10.44
CA ASP A 488 -26.76 -23.19 9.24
C ASP A 488 -26.45 -22.30 8.03
N THR A 489 -25.41 -21.47 8.08
CA THR A 489 -25.03 -20.56 6.99
C THR A 489 -23.56 -20.70 6.57
N ILE A 490 -23.24 -20.21 5.38
CA ILE A 490 -21.86 -19.98 4.94
C ILE A 490 -21.63 -18.47 4.92
N LEU A 491 -20.47 -18.04 5.41
CA LEU A 491 -20.07 -16.63 5.40
C LEU A 491 -18.90 -16.43 4.44
N LEU A 492 -18.97 -15.38 3.61
CA LEU A 492 -17.86 -14.88 2.81
C LEU A 492 -17.39 -13.55 3.40
N LEU A 493 -16.22 -13.57 4.02
CA LEU A 493 -15.54 -12.36 4.51
C LEU A 493 -14.56 -11.87 3.47
N ASP A 494 -14.66 -10.58 3.16
CA ASP A 494 -13.69 -9.83 2.40
C ASP A 494 -13.06 -8.74 3.28
N SER A 495 -11.78 -8.91 3.62
CA SER A 495 -11.02 -7.94 4.43
C SER A 495 -9.91 -7.23 3.65
N PHE A 496 -10.03 -7.16 2.33
CA PHE A 496 -8.98 -6.75 1.39
C PHE A 496 -7.79 -7.72 1.32
N PHE A 497 -7.13 -8.00 2.46
CA PHE A 497 -5.95 -8.87 2.56
C PHE A 497 -6.27 -10.36 2.63
N TYR A 498 -7.46 -10.71 3.12
CA TYR A 498 -7.95 -12.07 3.26
C TYR A 498 -9.32 -12.18 2.61
N VAL A 499 -9.55 -13.30 1.92
CA VAL A 499 -10.87 -13.73 1.48
C VAL A 499 -11.15 -15.05 2.18
N VAL A 500 -12.14 -15.05 3.08
CA VAL A 500 -12.43 -16.20 3.94
C VAL A 500 -13.81 -16.76 3.61
N VAL A 501 -13.87 -18.02 3.20
CA VAL A 501 -15.11 -18.80 3.15
C VAL A 501 -15.22 -19.60 4.44
N PHE A 502 -16.22 -19.29 5.24
CA PHE A 502 -16.46 -19.90 6.54
C PHE A 502 -17.75 -20.72 6.52
N HIS A 503 -17.66 -22.00 6.86
CA HIS A 503 -18.82 -22.89 6.97
C HIS A 503 -19.28 -23.01 8.43
N GLY A 504 -20.56 -22.75 8.68
CA GLY A 504 -21.19 -23.08 9.96
C GLY A 504 -21.14 -24.58 10.26
N ASP A 505 -21.22 -24.93 11.53
CA ASP A 505 -21.04 -26.32 12.00
C ASP A 505 -21.96 -27.34 11.29
N THR A 506 -23.25 -26.99 11.11
CA THR A 506 -24.22 -27.85 10.41
C THR A 506 -23.85 -28.02 8.92
N ILE A 507 -23.47 -26.93 8.26
CA ILE A 507 -23.04 -26.95 6.85
C ILE A 507 -21.78 -27.80 6.68
N ALA A 508 -20.80 -27.63 7.56
CA ALA A 508 -19.58 -28.43 7.55
C ALA A 508 -19.90 -29.92 7.76
N ALA A 509 -20.77 -30.26 8.71
CA ALA A 509 -21.19 -31.63 8.96
C ALA A 509 -21.89 -32.28 7.74
N TRP A 510 -22.75 -31.55 7.02
CA TRP A 510 -23.38 -32.03 5.80
C TRP A 510 -22.41 -32.19 4.63
N ARG A 511 -21.43 -31.28 4.51
CA ARG A 511 -20.36 -31.37 3.52
C ARG A 511 -19.52 -32.62 3.76
N ASP A 512 -19.12 -32.87 5.01
CA ASP A 512 -18.28 -34.00 5.40
C ASP A 512 -19.01 -35.35 5.23
N GLN A 513 -20.35 -35.36 5.38
CA GLN A 513 -21.21 -36.50 5.04
C GLN A 513 -21.44 -36.69 3.53
N LYS A 514 -20.85 -35.83 2.68
CA LYS A 514 -20.92 -35.88 1.22
C LYS A 514 -22.32 -35.74 0.63
N PHE A 515 -23.23 -35.05 1.32
CA PHE A 515 -24.58 -34.80 0.76
C PHE A 515 -24.54 -34.03 -0.57
N HIS A 516 -23.53 -33.19 -0.79
CA HIS A 516 -23.34 -32.46 -2.05
C HIS A 516 -22.95 -33.36 -3.25
N GLU A 517 -22.56 -34.63 -3.03
CA GLU A 517 -22.30 -35.60 -4.10
C GLU A 517 -23.59 -36.32 -4.55
N ASP A 518 -24.65 -36.29 -3.74
CA ASP A 518 -25.94 -36.91 -4.06
C ASP A 518 -26.76 -36.01 -5.02
N PRO A 519 -27.19 -36.51 -6.20
CA PRO A 519 -28.06 -35.78 -7.11
C PRO A 519 -29.35 -35.26 -6.47
N ALA A 520 -29.85 -35.90 -5.41
CA ALA A 520 -31.04 -35.44 -4.67
C ALA A 520 -30.80 -34.13 -3.88
N HIS A 521 -29.54 -33.75 -3.67
CA HIS A 521 -29.12 -32.60 -2.87
C HIS A 521 -28.34 -31.57 -3.69
N GLU A 522 -28.67 -31.43 -4.97
CA GLU A 522 -28.07 -30.44 -5.88
C GLU A 522 -28.07 -29.01 -5.30
N ASN A 523 -29.14 -28.61 -4.61
CA ASN A 523 -29.23 -27.31 -3.95
C ASN A 523 -28.12 -27.07 -2.91
N PHE A 524 -27.68 -28.12 -2.20
CA PHE A 524 -26.60 -28.00 -1.23
C PHE A 524 -25.24 -27.87 -1.91
N LYS A 525 -25.04 -28.58 -3.04
CA LYS A 525 -23.86 -28.38 -3.89
C LYS A 525 -23.77 -26.93 -4.38
N ASN A 526 -24.88 -26.39 -4.92
CA ASN A 526 -24.94 -24.99 -5.38
C ASN A 526 -24.65 -24.00 -4.24
N LEU A 527 -25.12 -24.28 -3.03
CA LEU A 527 -24.84 -23.45 -1.84
C LEU A 527 -23.34 -23.42 -1.49
N LEU A 528 -22.62 -24.54 -1.63
CA LEU A 528 -21.18 -24.62 -1.37
C LEU A 528 -20.33 -23.93 -2.46
N GLU A 529 -20.79 -23.95 -3.72
CA GLU A 529 -20.07 -23.40 -4.87
C GLU A 529 -20.23 -21.87 -4.99
N ALA A 530 -21.41 -21.33 -4.66
CA ALA A 530 -21.71 -19.89 -4.77
C ALA A 530 -20.68 -18.97 -4.08
N PRO A 531 -20.32 -19.14 -2.79
CA PRO A 531 -19.32 -18.28 -2.14
C PRO A 531 -17.91 -18.45 -2.71
N GLN A 532 -17.60 -19.59 -3.35
CA GLN A 532 -16.30 -19.80 -4.00
C GLN A 532 -16.21 -19.01 -5.31
N ALA A 533 -17.30 -18.96 -6.08
CA ALA A 533 -17.38 -18.15 -7.29
C ALA A 533 -17.23 -16.65 -6.97
N ASP A 534 -17.94 -16.16 -5.95
CA ASP A 534 -17.84 -14.78 -5.50
C ASP A 534 -16.44 -14.46 -4.93
N ALA A 535 -15.86 -15.37 -4.16
CA ALA A 535 -14.48 -15.25 -3.68
C ALA A 535 -13.49 -15.12 -4.85
N GLN A 536 -13.66 -15.91 -5.91
CA GLN A 536 -12.79 -15.86 -7.08
C GLN A 536 -12.88 -14.51 -7.80
N LEU A 537 -14.09 -13.96 -7.97
CA LEU A 537 -14.29 -12.62 -8.57
C LEU A 537 -13.61 -11.51 -7.74
N ILE A 538 -13.72 -11.58 -6.41
CA ILE A 538 -13.02 -10.66 -5.51
C ILE A 538 -11.52 -10.80 -5.67
N MET A 539 -11.02 -12.04 -5.68
CA MET A 539 -9.60 -12.30 -5.86
C MET A 539 -9.11 -11.76 -7.19
N ASP A 540 -9.83 -11.94 -8.29
CA ASP A 540 -9.43 -11.56 -9.66
C ASP A 540 -9.32 -10.05 -9.89
N SER A 541 -10.13 -9.26 -9.20
CA SER A 541 -10.09 -7.81 -9.30
C SER A 541 -9.02 -7.14 -8.42
N ARG A 542 -8.39 -7.88 -7.49
CA ARG A 542 -7.54 -7.31 -6.45
C ARG A 542 -6.04 -7.36 -6.74
N PHE A 543 -5.33 -6.35 -6.27
CA PHE A 543 -3.89 -6.33 -6.20
C PHE A 543 -3.41 -5.69 -4.87
N PRO A 544 -2.44 -6.28 -4.14
CA PRO A 544 -1.95 -7.65 -4.28
C PRO A 544 -3.07 -8.68 -4.09
N VAL A 545 -2.82 -9.91 -4.57
CA VAL A 545 -3.79 -11.00 -4.42
C VAL A 545 -3.95 -11.35 -2.94
N PRO A 546 -5.19 -11.42 -2.42
CA PRO A 546 -5.42 -11.74 -1.03
C PRO A 546 -5.09 -13.20 -0.71
N ARG A 547 -4.88 -13.49 0.56
CA ARG A 547 -4.81 -14.88 1.03
C ARG A 547 -6.22 -15.47 1.06
N TYR A 548 -6.42 -16.55 0.31
CA TYR A 548 -7.66 -17.32 0.34
C TYR A 548 -7.65 -18.32 1.50
N VAL A 549 -8.71 -18.33 2.29
CA VAL A 549 -8.86 -19.23 3.44
C VAL A 549 -10.24 -19.88 3.38
N VAL A 550 -10.28 -21.20 3.45
CA VAL A 550 -11.52 -21.96 3.67
C VAL A 550 -11.43 -22.58 5.05
N CYS A 551 -12.46 -22.38 5.87
CA CYS A 551 -12.47 -22.88 7.23
C CYS A 551 -13.89 -23.22 7.71
N ASP A 552 -13.93 -23.98 8.78
CA ASP A 552 -15.17 -24.41 9.43
C ASP A 552 -15.24 -23.86 10.85
N GLN A 553 -16.45 -23.74 11.37
CA GLN A 553 -16.71 -23.36 12.75
C GLN A 553 -15.92 -24.24 13.73
N HIS A 554 -15.40 -23.62 14.79
CA HIS A 554 -14.57 -24.25 15.83
C HIS A 554 -13.20 -24.84 15.37
N LYS A 555 -12.77 -24.63 14.12
CA LYS A 555 -11.42 -25.00 13.65
C LYS A 555 -10.43 -23.83 13.76
N SER A 556 -9.14 -24.11 13.79
CA SER A 556 -8.08 -23.09 14.03
C SER A 556 -8.07 -21.92 13.04
N GLN A 557 -8.42 -22.16 11.77
CA GLN A 557 -8.44 -21.13 10.72
C GLN A 557 -9.64 -20.17 10.83
N SER A 558 -10.69 -20.53 11.59
CA SER A 558 -11.84 -19.63 11.80
C SER A 558 -11.46 -18.32 12.49
N ARG A 559 -10.31 -18.29 13.19
CA ARG A 559 -9.75 -17.09 13.82
C ARG A 559 -9.59 -15.91 12.84
N PHE A 560 -9.39 -16.18 11.55
CA PHE A 560 -9.29 -15.12 10.53
C PHE A 560 -10.62 -14.37 10.36
N LEU A 561 -11.75 -15.03 10.57
CA LEU A 561 -13.07 -14.39 10.67
C LEU A 561 -13.25 -13.76 12.06
N MET A 562 -13.07 -14.54 13.12
CA MET A 562 -13.41 -14.11 14.49
C MET A 562 -12.65 -12.85 14.93
N ALA A 563 -11.38 -12.70 14.54
CA ALA A 563 -10.58 -11.53 14.88
C ALA A 563 -11.09 -10.21 14.23
N LYS A 564 -12.00 -10.29 13.25
CA LYS A 564 -12.56 -9.12 12.55
C LYS A 564 -13.98 -8.77 13.02
N LEU A 565 -14.65 -9.64 13.76
CA LEU A 565 -16.04 -9.46 14.19
C LEU A 565 -16.16 -8.49 15.37
N ASN A 566 -17.27 -7.75 15.43
CA ASN A 566 -17.67 -7.03 16.63
C ASN A 566 -18.02 -8.04 17.75
N PRO A 567 -17.40 -7.92 18.95
CA PRO A 567 -17.67 -8.79 20.09
C PRO A 567 -18.97 -8.35 20.81
N SER A 568 -20.10 -8.51 20.15
CA SER A 568 -21.43 -8.30 20.75
C SER A 568 -21.80 -9.40 21.74
N VAL A 569 -21.26 -10.60 21.54
CA VAL A 569 -21.38 -11.77 22.40
C VAL A 569 -20.00 -12.13 22.92
N THR A 570 -19.76 -11.90 24.20
CA THR A 570 -18.48 -12.21 24.87
C THR A 570 -18.68 -13.22 25.99
N HIS A 571 -17.57 -13.75 26.53
CA HIS A 571 -17.57 -14.63 27.68
C HIS A 571 -18.21 -14.02 28.95
N ASN A 572 -18.35 -12.69 29.01
CA ASN A 572 -19.02 -11.97 30.09
C ASN A 572 -20.52 -11.76 29.83
N SER A 573 -21.01 -12.09 28.63
CA SER A 573 -22.40 -11.93 28.21
C SER A 573 -23.14 -13.26 28.40
N MET A 574 -24.04 -13.35 29.39
CA MET A 574 -24.70 -14.61 29.78
C MET A 574 -25.80 -15.10 28.81
N ASP A 575 -26.21 -14.31 27.81
CA ASP A 575 -27.46 -14.56 27.02
C ASP A 575 -27.38 -14.18 25.52
N GLY A 576 -26.19 -14.22 24.89
CA GLY A 576 -26.05 -13.88 23.47
C GLY A 576 -26.33 -15.04 22.52
N GLN A 577 -27.18 -14.85 21.51
CA GLN A 577 -27.25 -15.74 20.34
C GLN A 577 -26.10 -15.39 19.38
N GLY A 578 -25.19 -16.33 19.11
CA GLY A 578 -24.04 -16.15 18.22
C GLY A 578 -22.78 -16.86 18.73
N GLU A 579 -21.67 -16.72 17.99
CA GLU A 579 -20.36 -17.27 18.42
C GLU A 579 -19.77 -16.42 19.55
N VAL A 580 -19.34 -17.03 20.65
CA VAL A 580 -18.74 -16.31 21.78
C VAL A 580 -17.32 -15.86 21.42
N ILE A 581 -17.05 -14.55 21.43
CA ILE A 581 -15.72 -14.00 21.21
C ILE A 581 -15.03 -13.75 22.56
N PHE A 582 -13.88 -14.40 22.76
CA PHE A 582 -13.05 -14.25 23.96
C PHE A 582 -12.15 -13.01 23.83
N THR A 583 -12.70 -11.84 24.19
CA THR A 583 -11.97 -10.57 24.22
C THR A 583 -12.53 -9.63 25.28
N ASP A 584 -11.70 -8.71 25.75
CA ASP A 584 -12.09 -7.56 26.62
C ASP A 584 -12.36 -6.29 25.80
N ASP A 585 -12.31 -6.39 24.47
CA ASP A 585 -12.60 -5.27 23.57
C ASP A 585 -14.05 -4.78 23.72
N VAL A 586 -14.21 -3.46 23.64
CA VAL A 586 -15.51 -2.80 23.69
C VAL A 586 -16.33 -3.10 22.43
N SER A 587 -17.61 -3.42 22.59
CA SER A 587 -18.54 -3.64 21.48
C SER A 587 -18.98 -2.33 20.81
N LEU A 588 -19.42 -2.39 19.56
CA LEU A 588 -19.92 -1.23 18.81
C LEU A 588 -21.06 -0.52 19.55
N LYS A 589 -21.95 -1.29 20.20
CA LYS A 589 -23.05 -0.72 20.99
C LYS A 589 -22.55 0.17 22.12
N VAL A 590 -21.61 -0.33 22.93
CA VAL A 590 -21.05 0.43 24.07
C VAL A 590 -20.25 1.64 23.58
N PHE A 591 -19.55 1.51 22.45
CA PHE A 591 -18.86 2.62 21.78
C PHE A 591 -19.84 3.73 21.37
N MET A 592 -20.96 3.37 20.74
CA MET A 592 -22.00 4.32 20.34
C MET A 592 -22.67 4.99 21.55
N GLU A 593 -22.96 4.22 22.61
CA GLU A 593 -23.50 4.79 23.86
C GLU A 593 -22.55 5.84 24.47
N HIS A 594 -21.25 5.58 24.48
CA HIS A 594 -20.25 6.56 24.94
C HIS A 594 -20.20 7.80 24.04
N LEU A 595 -20.21 7.61 22.72
CA LEU A 595 -20.25 8.73 21.78
C LEU A 595 -21.48 9.61 22.01
N MET A 596 -22.67 9.02 22.09
CA MET A 596 -23.92 9.75 22.33
C MET A 596 -23.87 10.51 23.64
N ASN A 597 -23.43 9.86 24.72
CA ASN A 597 -23.32 10.48 26.04
C ASN A 597 -22.36 11.67 26.08
N LEU A 598 -21.26 11.64 25.31
CA LEU A 598 -20.28 12.73 25.26
C LEU A 598 -20.72 13.84 24.30
N ALA A 599 -21.37 13.49 23.19
CA ALA A 599 -21.81 14.44 22.19
C ALA A 599 -22.87 15.40 22.76
N VAL A 600 -23.85 14.88 23.51
CA VAL A 600 -24.97 15.69 24.07
C VAL A 600 -24.58 16.59 25.24
N LYS A 601 -23.38 16.38 25.81
CA LYS A 601 -22.82 17.18 26.92
C LYS A 601 -21.92 18.31 26.46
N SER A 602 -21.49 18.28 25.19
CA SER A 602 -20.52 19.22 24.63
C SER A 602 -21.10 20.59 24.31
#